data_AF-X0THE3-F1
#
_entry.id   AF-X0THE3-F1
#
_cell.length_a   1.000
_cell.length_b   1.000
_cell.length_c   1.000
_cell.angle_alpha   90.00
_cell.angle_beta   90.00
_cell.angle_gamma   90.00
#
_symmetry.space_group_name_H-M   'P 1'
#
loop_
_entity.id
_entity.type
_entity.pdbx_description
1 polymer ?
#
loop_
_entity_poly.entity_id
_entity_poly.type
_entity_poly.pdbx_seq_one_letter_code
_entity_poly.pdbx_strand_id
1 'polypeptide(L)' 'MKAPATLDEFYRMFPTERRCWEILRRVRWPHGFRCPRCEGRKAHRLRARGL' A
#
# COMPACT_ATOMS: atom_id res chain seq x y z
N MET A 1 5.01 9.73 -5.95
CA MET A 1 5.75 8.50 -6.30
C MET A 1 5.58 8.26 -7.79
N LYS A 2 6.66 7.95 -8.52
CA LYS A 2 6.60 7.63 -9.95
C LYS A 2 6.25 6.15 -10.13
N ALA A 3 5.34 5.83 -11.04
CA ALA A 3 5.03 4.45 -11.40
C ALA A 3 6.16 3.87 -12.28
N PRO A 4 6.46 2.56 -12.18
CA PRO A 4 7.41 1.92 -13.08
C PRO A 4 6.88 1.99 -14.52
N ALA A 5 7.75 2.25 -15.48
CA ALA A 5 7.41 2.33 -16.89
C ALA A 5 7.64 1.00 -17.61
N THR A 6 8.42 0.09 -17.02
CA THR A 6 8.74 -1.23 -17.56
C THR A 6 8.52 -2.35 -16.54
N LEU A 7 8.47 -3.58 -17.04
CA LEU A 7 8.30 -4.77 -16.19
C LEU A 7 9.54 -5.05 -15.31
N ASP A 8 10.76 -4.77 -15.80
CA ASP A 8 11.99 -4.89 -15.00
C ASP A 8 11.96 -3.93 -13.80
N GLU A 9 11.62 -2.65 -14.05
CA GLU A 9 11.47 -1.66 -12.99
C GLU A 9 10.40 -2.08 -11.98
N PHE A 10 9.30 -2.66 -12.46
CA PHE A 10 8.27 -3.20 -11.57
C PHE A 10 8.83 -4.28 -10.66
N TYR A 11 9.51 -5.30 -11.19
CA TYR A 11 10.10 -6.36 -10.37
C TYR A 11 11.14 -5.84 -9.38
N ARG A 12 11.93 -4.83 -9.75
CA ARG A 12 12.93 -4.22 -8.85
C ARG A 12 12.30 -3.39 -7.75
N MET A 13 11.20 -2.69 -8.03
CA MET A 13 10.46 -1.89 -7.04
C MET A 13 9.58 -2.76 -6.13
N PHE A 14 9.06 -3.87 -6.64
CA PHE A 14 8.07 -4.74 -6.01
C PHE A 14 8.55 -6.20 -5.88
N PRO A 15 9.71 -6.47 -5.25
CA PRO A 15 10.32 -7.80 -5.27
C PRO A 15 9.60 -8.84 -4.41
N THR A 16 8.72 -8.42 -3.51
CA THR A 16 7.97 -9.31 -2.61
C THR A 16 6.58 -8.75 -2.34
N GLU A 17 5.63 -9.63 -2.03
CA GLU A 17 4.28 -9.22 -1.61
C GLU A 17 4.30 -8.27 -0.42
N ARG A 18 5.16 -8.53 0.58
CA ARG A 18 5.35 -7.65 1.74
C ARG A 18 5.75 -6.24 1.29
N ARG A 19 6.70 -6.14 0.34
CA ARG A 19 7.17 -4.84 -0.16
C ARG A 19 6.08 -4.11 -0.96
N CYS A 20 5.28 -4.83 -1.75
CA CYS A 20 4.09 -4.28 -2.40
C CYS A 20 3.17 -3.62 -1.40
N TRP A 21 2.83 -4.32 -0.31
CA TRP A 21 1.95 -3.79 0.74
C TRP A 21 2.50 -2.54 1.40
N GLU A 22 3.79 -2.50 1.73
CA GLU A 22 4.43 -1.31 2.32
C GLU A 22 4.36 -0.10 1.39
N ILE A 23 4.67 -0.31 0.11
CA ILE A 23 4.65 0.75 -0.90
C ILE A 23 3.22 1.25 -1.10
N LEU A 24 2.25 0.35 -1.31
CA LEU A 24 0.84 0.70 -1.45
C LEU A 24 0.32 1.49 -0.25
N ARG A 25 0.73 1.10 0.97
CA ARG A 25 0.38 1.83 2.19
C ARG A 25 0.94 3.25 2.18
N ARG A 26 2.21 3.43 1.79
CA ARG A 26 2.84 4.77 1.71
C ARG A 26 2.19 5.65 0.65
N VAL A 27 1.85 5.09 -0.51
CA VAL A 27 1.19 5.82 -1.61
C VAL A 27 -0.22 6.23 -1.22
N ARG A 28 -1.00 5.30 -0.65
CA ARG A 28 -2.39 5.56 -0.27
C ARG A 28 -2.50 6.51 0.92
N TRP A 29 -1.53 6.47 1.83
CA TRP A 29 -1.54 7.22 3.09
C TRP A 29 -0.17 7.83 3.39
N PRO A 30 0.24 8.89 2.67
CA PRO A 30 1.57 9.49 2.82
C PRO A 30 1.79 10.09 4.21
N HIS A 31 0.73 10.56 4.88
CA HIS A 31 0.77 11.13 6.23
C HIS A 31 0.22 10.17 7.30
N GLY A 32 0.16 8.88 6.99
CA GLY A 32 -0.48 7.88 7.85
C GLY A 32 -1.96 7.67 7.52
N PHE A 33 -2.51 6.56 8.04
CA PHE A 33 -3.87 6.15 7.72
C PHE A 33 -4.88 7.19 8.19
N ARG A 34 -5.76 7.60 7.27
CA ARG A 34 -6.92 8.43 7.57
C ARG A 34 -8.13 7.87 6.84
N CYS A 35 -9.20 7.59 7.59
CA CYS A 35 -10.45 7.13 7.00
C CYS A 35 -11.08 8.27 6.18
N PRO A 36 -11.41 8.08 4.89
CA PRO A 36 -12.03 9.13 4.08
C PRO A 36 -13.48 9.44 4.49
N ARG A 37 -14.12 8.60 5.31
CA ARG A 37 -15.52 8.78 5.76
C ARG A 37 -15.63 9.49 7.12
N CYS A 38 -14.71 9.23 8.05
CA CYS A 38 -14.81 9.71 9.43
C CYS A 38 -13.51 10.32 9.99
N GLU A 39 -12.46 10.45 9.17
CA GLU A 39 -11.15 11.00 9.53
C GLU A 39 -10.38 10.27 10.65
N GLY A 40 -10.91 9.15 11.14
CA GLY A 40 -10.27 8.32 12.14
C GLY A 40 -8.88 7.84 11.71
N ARG A 41 -7.98 7.74 12.69
CA ARG A 41 -6.58 7.30 12.51
C ARG A 41 -6.34 5.83 12.92
N LYS A 42 -7.34 5.16 13.48
CA LYS A 42 -7.26 3.75 13.88
C LYS A 42 -7.51 2.85 12.68
N ALA A 43 -6.64 1.86 12.48
CA ALA A 43 -6.79 0.83 11.44
C ALA A 43 -6.20 -0.49 11.91
N HIS A 44 -6.76 -1.60 11.43
CA HIS A 44 -6.28 -2.96 11.70
C HIS A 44 -5.92 -3.66 10.39
N ARG A 45 -4.88 -4.50 10.43
CA ARG A 45 -4.52 -5.35 9.28
C ARG A 45 -5.50 -6.52 9.23
N LEU A 46 -6.30 -6.60 8.19
CA LEU A 46 -7.12 -7.76 7.90
C LEU A 46 -6.20 -8.86 7.35
N ARG A 47 -6.34 -10.11 7.83
CA ARG A 47 -5.52 -11.24 7.38
C ARG A 47 -5.91 -11.70 5.97
N ALA A 48 -7.20 -11.72 5.70
CA ALA A 48 -7.82 -11.95 4.40
C ALA A 48 -9.20 -11.28 4.41
N ARG A 49 -9.78 -11.05 3.24
CA ARG A 49 -11.24 -10.91 3.15
C ARG A 49 -11.78 -12.32 3.33
N GLY A 50 -12.51 -12.57 4.42
CA GLY A 50 -13.20 -13.85 4.60
C GLY A 50 -14.17 -14.02 3.44
N LEU A 51 -13.80 -14.89 2.51
CA LEU A 51 -14.59 -15.36 1.38
C LEU A 51 -14.87 -16.83 1.64
#